data_AF-A0A0F7NCV5-F1
#
_entry.id   AF-A0A0F7NCV5-F1
#
_cell.length_a   1.000
_cell.length_b   1.000
_cell.length_c   1.000
_cell.angle_alpha   90.00
_cell.angle_beta   90.00
_cell.angle_gamma   90.00
#
_symmetry.space_group_name_H-M   'P 1'
#
loop_
_entity.id
_entity.type
_entity.pdbx_description
1 polymer ?
#
loop_
_entity_poly.entity_id
_entity_poly.type
_entity_poly.pdbx_seq_one_letter_code
_entity_poly.pdbx_strand_id
1 'polypeptide(L)'
;MTADEPAPTVAEMLRANEANWDARVPVHTRSDFYGLDVVTAPAGAGLAVDLLRETDLLPWPRFAAMERDPASGWRRLPATLPAVPLLLALRATPAPVQGA
;
A
#
# COMPACT_ATOMS: atom_id res chain seq x y z
N MET A 1 -13.66 33.67 -12.54
CA MET A 1 -12.49 33.25 -11.74
C MET A 1 -11.65 34.50 -11.56
N THR A 2 -11.81 35.18 -10.43
CA THR A 2 -11.19 36.49 -10.16
C THR A 2 -9.71 36.31 -9.88
N ALA A 3 -8.87 37.18 -10.44
CA ALA A 3 -7.42 37.05 -10.46
C ALA A 3 -6.72 37.44 -9.14
N ASP A 4 -7.37 37.27 -7.99
CA ASP A 4 -6.92 37.86 -6.71
C ASP A 4 -7.04 36.94 -5.48
N GLU A 5 -7.30 35.64 -5.67
CA GLU A 5 -7.17 34.71 -4.54
C GLU A 5 -5.71 34.30 -4.34
N PRO A 6 -5.18 34.41 -3.11
CA PRO A 6 -3.87 33.90 -2.79
C PRO A 6 -3.83 32.39 -3.01
N ALA A 7 -2.70 31.89 -3.50
CA ALA A 7 -2.50 30.45 -3.67
C ALA A 7 -2.72 29.72 -2.33
N PRO A 8 -3.35 28.53 -2.34
CA PRO A 8 -3.57 27.76 -1.13
C PRO A 8 -2.23 27.41 -0.48
N THR A 9 -2.22 27.41 0.85
CA THR A 9 -1.09 26.92 1.63
C THR A 9 -0.94 25.40 1.45
N VAL A 10 0.26 24.88 1.72
CA VAL A 10 0.51 23.42 1.71
C VAL A 10 -0.46 22.67 2.63
N ALA A 11 -0.80 23.23 3.79
CA ALA A 11 -1.73 22.62 4.73
C ALA A 11 -3.18 22.55 4.20
N GLU A 12 -3.60 23.54 3.42
CA GLU A 12 -4.91 23.52 2.74
C GLU A 12 -4.92 22.50 1.60
N MET A 13 -3.83 22.42 0.83
CA MET A 13 -3.68 21.42 -0.22
C MET A 13 -3.71 19.98 0.34
N LEU A 14 -3.01 19.73 1.44
CA LEU A 14 -3.00 18.41 2.09
C LEU A 14 -4.40 18.02 2.60
N ARG A 15 -5.11 18.94 3.27
CA ARG A 15 -6.49 18.69 3.73
C ARG A 15 -7.47 18.46 2.58
N ALA A 16 -7.36 19.23 1.49
CA ALA A 16 -8.18 19.04 0.31
C ALA A 16 -7.89 17.69 -0.37
N ASN A 17 -6.63 17.27 -0.40
CA ASN A 17 -6.23 15.96 -0.92
C ASN A 17 -6.78 14.83 -0.04
N GLU A 18 -6.64 14.91 1.29
CA GLU A 18 -7.21 13.94 2.24
C GLU A 18 -8.73 13.80 2.06
N ALA A 19 -9.47 14.92 2.06
CA ALA A 19 -10.91 14.90 1.85
C ALA A 19 -11.31 14.31 0.48
N ASN A 20 -10.51 14.56 -0.57
CA ASN A 20 -10.73 13.94 -1.87
C ASN A 20 -10.55 12.42 -1.83
N TRP A 21 -9.52 11.94 -1.15
CA TRP A 21 -9.24 10.51 -0.99
C TRP A 21 -10.33 9.83 -0.17
N ASP A 22 -10.73 10.38 0.97
CA ASP A 22 -11.80 9.85 1.82
C ASP A 22 -13.10 9.66 1.04
N ALA A 23 -13.49 10.65 0.24
CA ALA A 23 -14.68 10.58 -0.60
C ALA A 23 -14.62 9.43 -1.64
N ARG A 24 -13.42 8.98 -2.02
CA ARG A 24 -13.20 7.92 -3.00
C ARG A 24 -12.98 6.54 -2.38
N VAL A 25 -12.64 6.45 -1.09
CA VAL A 25 -12.45 5.15 -0.40
C VAL A 25 -13.61 4.18 -0.66
N PRO A 26 -14.89 4.59 -0.60
CA PRO A 26 -16.01 3.67 -0.86
C PRO A 26 -16.05 3.09 -2.28
N VAL A 27 -15.42 3.73 -3.27
CA VAL A 27 -15.30 3.17 -4.63
C VAL A 27 -14.28 2.04 -4.65
N HIS A 28 -13.17 2.19 -3.92
CA HIS A 28 -12.11 1.20 -3.85
C HIS A 28 -12.54 -0.02 -3.05
N THR A 29 -13.14 0.18 -1.88
CA THR A 29 -13.53 -0.92 -0.96
C THR A 29 -14.65 -1.81 -1.49
N ARG A 30 -15.42 -1.35 -2.47
CA ARG A 30 -16.49 -2.11 -3.12
C ARG A 30 -16.12 -2.66 -4.49
N SER A 31 -14.87 -2.49 -4.92
CA SER A 31 -14.44 -2.85 -6.27
C SER A 31 -13.39 -3.94 -6.25
N ASP A 32 -13.63 -4.98 -7.04
CA ASP A 32 -12.68 -6.07 -7.27
C ASP A 32 -11.42 -5.58 -8.04
N PHE A 33 -11.48 -4.40 -8.68
CA PHE A 33 -10.37 -3.85 -9.46
C PHE A 33 -9.16 -3.47 -8.60
N TYR A 34 -9.41 -3.00 -7.38
CA TYR A 34 -8.34 -2.45 -6.53
C TYR A 34 -7.65 -3.50 -5.64
N GLY A 35 -8.04 -4.78 -5.72
CA GLY A 35 -7.34 -5.87 -5.03
C GLY A 35 -7.22 -5.68 -3.52
N LEU A 36 -8.22 -5.05 -2.88
CA LEU A 36 -8.21 -4.79 -1.44
C LEU A 36 -8.52 -6.04 -0.60
N ASP A 37 -8.93 -7.13 -1.24
CA ASP A 37 -9.24 -8.43 -0.63
C ASP A 37 -8.08 -8.97 0.21
N VAL A 38 -6.82 -8.70 -0.18
CA VAL A 38 -5.65 -9.07 0.62
C VAL A 38 -5.69 -8.49 2.04
N VAL A 39 -6.32 -7.32 2.24
CA VAL A 39 -6.49 -6.67 3.56
C VAL A 39 -7.88 -6.92 4.13
N THR A 40 -8.93 -6.81 3.31
CA THR A 40 -10.32 -6.87 3.78
C THR A 40 -10.80 -8.29 4.06
N ALA A 41 -10.28 -9.31 3.37
CA ALA A 41 -10.67 -10.70 3.63
C ALA A 41 -10.22 -11.19 5.01
N PRO A 42 -8.96 -10.96 5.47
CA PRO A 42 -8.58 -11.23 6.86
C PRO A 42 -9.47 -10.53 7.88
N ALA A 43 -9.80 -9.24 7.65
CA ALA A 43 -10.69 -8.49 8.53
C ALA A 43 -12.10 -9.09 8.59
N GLY A 44 -12.67 -9.47 7.46
CA GLY A 44 -13.96 -10.16 7.38
C GLY A 44 -13.96 -11.54 8.06
N ALA A 45 -12.80 -12.18 8.15
CA ALA A 45 -12.60 -13.44 8.86
C ALA A 45 -12.36 -13.28 10.38
N GLY A 46 -12.43 -12.05 10.92
CA GLY A 46 -12.19 -11.78 12.33
C GLY A 46 -10.71 -11.69 12.71
N LEU A 47 -9.83 -11.40 11.76
CA LEU A 47 -8.40 -11.15 12.00
C LEU A 47 -8.09 -9.65 11.92
N ALA A 48 -7.29 -9.14 12.84
CA ALA A 48 -6.71 -7.81 12.76
C ALA A 48 -5.41 -7.87 11.95
N VAL A 49 -5.35 -7.15 10.84
CA VAL A 49 -4.09 -6.92 10.11
C VAL A 49 -3.23 -5.98 10.94
N ASP A 50 -2.08 -6.47 11.41
CA ASP A 50 -1.18 -5.72 12.29
C ASP A 50 0.18 -5.40 11.65
N LEU A 51 0.46 -5.98 10.48
CA LEU A 51 1.62 -5.66 9.66
C LEU A 51 1.31 -5.89 8.18
N LEU A 52 1.60 -4.89 7.36
CA LEU A 52 1.68 -4.98 5.91
C LEU A 52 3.04 -4.44 5.50
N ARG A 53 3.84 -5.26 4.82
CA ARG A 53 5.17 -4.87 4.34
C ARG A 53 5.29 -5.15 2.86
N GLU A 54 5.71 -4.13 2.12
CA GLU A 54 6.12 -4.26 0.74
C GLU A 54 7.62 -4.53 0.64
N THR A 55 8.02 -5.30 -0.36
CA THR A 55 9.42 -5.53 -0.70
C THR A 55 9.64 -5.59 -2.20
N ASP A 56 10.80 -5.11 -2.64
CA ASP A 56 11.32 -5.22 -4.00
C ASP A 56 12.07 -6.54 -4.24
N LEU A 57 12.13 -7.42 -3.22
CA LEU A 57 12.76 -8.73 -3.30
C LEU A 57 11.76 -9.80 -3.75
N LEU A 58 12.21 -10.69 -4.64
CA LEU A 58 11.47 -11.87 -5.07
C LEU A 58 12.30 -13.16 -4.91
N PRO A 59 11.68 -14.32 -4.68
CA PRO A 59 12.40 -15.60 -4.66
C PRO A 59 12.93 -16.02 -6.04
N TRP A 60 12.39 -15.44 -7.12
CA TRP A 60 12.71 -15.74 -8.52
C TRP A 60 12.92 -14.47 -9.34
N PRO A 61 13.66 -14.52 -10.46
CA PRO A 61 13.94 -13.33 -11.28
C PRO A 61 12.75 -13.01 -12.20
N ARG A 62 11.81 -12.19 -11.74
CA ARG A 62 10.66 -11.74 -12.53
C ARG A 62 11.06 -10.97 -13.80
N PHE A 63 12.17 -10.25 -13.73
CA PHE A 63 12.79 -9.54 -14.85
C PHE A 63 14.21 -10.04 -15.09
N ALA A 64 14.65 -10.04 -16.35
CA ALA A 64 15.97 -10.52 -16.74
C ALA A 64 17.12 -9.75 -16.07
N ALA A 65 16.91 -8.46 -15.77
CA ALA A 65 17.91 -7.60 -15.12
C ALA A 65 18.04 -7.82 -13.61
N MET A 66 17.23 -8.69 -12.98
CA MET A 66 17.28 -8.87 -11.53
C MET A 66 18.54 -9.60 -11.07
N GLU A 67 19.19 -9.04 -10.06
CA GLU A 67 20.42 -9.54 -9.46
C GLU A 67 20.14 -10.23 -8.12
N ARG A 68 21.08 -11.05 -7.66
CA ARG A 68 21.02 -11.64 -6.32
C ARG A 68 21.36 -10.59 -5.27
N ASP A 69 20.44 -10.39 -4.33
CA ASP A 69 20.69 -9.62 -3.12
C ASP A 69 21.66 -10.39 -2.21
N PRO A 70 22.81 -9.83 -1.83
CA PRO A 70 23.80 -10.54 -1.02
C PRO A 70 23.34 -10.88 0.39
N ALA A 71 22.44 -10.07 0.98
CA ALA A 71 22.02 -10.26 2.37
C ALA A 71 20.97 -11.37 2.52
N SER A 72 20.02 -11.45 1.58
CA SER A 72 18.90 -12.40 1.61
C SER A 72 19.05 -13.58 0.65
N GLY A 73 19.87 -13.44 -0.39
CA GLY A 73 19.98 -14.37 -1.51
C GLY A 73 18.83 -14.28 -2.53
N TRP A 74 17.84 -13.42 -2.29
CA TRP A 74 16.67 -13.21 -3.15
C TRP A 74 17.02 -12.36 -4.37
N ARG A 75 16.05 -12.08 -5.24
CA ARG A 75 16.22 -11.31 -6.48
C ARG A 75 15.67 -9.91 -6.32
N ARG A 76 16.43 -8.90 -6.74
CA ARG A 76 15.99 -7.50 -6.82
C ARG A 76 16.47 -6.83 -8.10
N LEU A 77 15.87 -5.73 -8.50
CA LEU A 77 16.44 -4.89 -9.56
C LEU A 77 17.78 -4.29 -9.10
N PRO A 78 18.72 -4.01 -10.03
CA PRO A 78 19.97 -3.33 -9.70
C PRO A 78 19.70 -2.00 -9.00
N ALA A 79 20.59 -1.61 -8.07
CA ALA A 79 20.45 -0.37 -7.30
C ALA A 79 20.49 0.91 -8.17
N THR A 80 20.91 0.79 -9.43
CA THR A 80 20.88 1.87 -10.44
C THR A 80 19.49 2.10 -11.02
N LEU A 81 18.53 1.22 -10.75
CA LEU A 81 17.13 1.34 -11.18
C LEU A 81 16.23 1.67 -9.97
N PRO A 82 15.06 2.30 -10.20
CA PRO A 82 14.07 2.50 -9.15
C PRO A 82 13.63 1.17 -8.53
N ALA A 83 13.56 1.13 -7.20
CA ALA A 83 12.96 0.02 -6.50
C ALA A 83 11.45 -0.04 -6.79
N VAL A 84 10.97 -1.21 -7.18
CA VAL A 84 9.56 -1.47 -7.44
C VAL A 84 9.08 -2.49 -6.41
N PRO A 85 7.98 -2.24 -5.68
CA PRO A 85 7.35 -3.27 -4.85
C PRO A 85 6.87 -4.43 -5.72
N LEU A 86 7.37 -5.63 -5.45
CA LEU A 86 7.05 -6.83 -6.24
C LEU A 86 6.38 -7.93 -5.42
N LEU A 87 6.52 -7.87 -4.10
CA LEU A 87 5.90 -8.78 -3.16
C LEU A 87 5.42 -7.99 -1.95
N LEU A 88 4.26 -8.37 -1.42
CA LEU A 88 3.80 -7.95 -0.10
C LEU A 88 3.80 -9.13 0.86
N ALA A 89 4.05 -8.85 2.13
CA ALA A 89 3.84 -9.76 3.23
C ALA A 89 2.83 -9.12 4.19
N LEU A 90 1.84 -9.90 4.59
CA LEU A 90 0.81 -9.49 5.53
C LEU A 90 0.82 -10.42 6.74
N ARG A 91 0.79 -9.83 7.94
CA ARG A 91 0.53 -10.55 9.19
C ARG A 91 -0.81 -10.09 9.73
N ALA A 92 -1.63 -11.07 10.10
CA ALA A 92 -2.87 -10.84 10.81
C ALA A 92 -2.93 -11.75 12.03
N THR A 93 -3.49 -11.24 13.11
CA THR A 93 -3.71 -11.95 14.37
C THR A 93 -5.21 -11.94 14.68
N PRO A 94 -5.72 -12.83 15.55
CA PRO A 94 -7.12 -12.76 15.96
C PRO A 94 -7.49 -11.36 16.45
N ALA A 95 -8.59 -10.81 15.93
CA ALA A 95 -9.07 -9.52 16.39
C ALA A 95 -9.46 -9.61 17.88
N PRO A 96 -9.17 -8.58 18.68
CA PRO A 96 -9.66 -8.55 20.06
C PRO A 96 -11.18 -8.61 20.06
N VAL A 97 -11.75 -9.44 20.94
CA VAL A 97 -13.19 -9.49 21.14
C VAL A 97 -13.64 -8.11 21.63
N GLN A 98 -14.52 -7.46 20.88
CA GLN A 98 -15.13 -6.21 21.32
C GLN A 98 -16.17 -6.53 22.39
N GLY A 99 -15.85 -6.20 23.65
CA GLY A 99 -16.78 -6.25 24.78
C GLY A 99 -16.66 -7.49 25.66
N ALA A 100 -16.11 -7.29 26.86
CA ALA A 100 -16.45 -8.00 28.08
C ALA A 100 -16.93 -6.97 29.11
#